data_AF-A0A1Y2IWL1-F1
#
_entry.id   AF-A0A1Y2IWL1-F1
#
_cell.length_a   1.000
_cell.length_b   1.000
_cell.length_c   1.000
_cell.angle_alpha   90.00
_cell.angle_beta   90.00
_cell.angle_gamma   90.00
#
_symmetry.space_group_name_H-M   'P 1'
#
loop_
_entity.id
_entity.type
_entity.pdbx_description
1 polymer ?
#
loop_
_entity_poly.entity_id
_entity_poly.type
_entity_poly.pdbx_seq_one_letter_code
_entity_poly.pdbx_strand_id
1 'polypeptide(L)'
;MSRLFPQPCPELPDFQSLVVKGLYDASAPVHLLLSHITQHPDATVILLTPSREQFKESLVELNDEWISQNSGHGRVCAVAQRTEIFYPPTLAHLRLLLSMLHEYHGVVHHPKTTLASAPSMLVLHEISSYFNAPSSEATVAAYLSVISSALALTSSWSPQWFQSWWYSTRGLLI
;
A
#
# COMPACT_ATOMS: atom_id res chain seq x y z
N MET A 1 16.47 14.46 -10.23
CA MET A 1 15.08 14.05 -10.49
C MET A 1 14.95 12.61 -10.03
N SER A 2 14.02 12.37 -9.12
CA SER A 2 14.03 11.32 -8.09
C SER A 2 12.92 10.30 -8.33
N ARG A 3 13.19 9.31 -9.18
CA ARG A 3 12.37 8.08 -9.27
C ARG A 3 12.78 7.13 -8.12
N LEU A 4 11.85 6.36 -7.54
CA LEU A 4 12.18 5.20 -6.67
C LEU A 4 12.64 3.96 -7.48
N PHE A 5 12.55 4.07 -8.82
CA PHE A 5 13.37 3.49 -9.90
C PHE A 5 12.87 2.26 -10.67
N PRO A 6 12.82 2.35 -12.02
CA PRO A 6 13.12 1.23 -12.93
C PRO A 6 14.64 1.14 -13.21
N GLN A 7 15.13 -0.09 -13.45
CA GLN A 7 16.57 -0.42 -13.56
C GLN A 7 17.35 0.42 -14.59
N PRO A 8 18.67 0.64 -14.39
CA PRO A 8 19.49 0.14 -13.28
C PRO A 8 19.61 1.20 -12.19
N CYS A 9 18.94 0.98 -11.06
CA CYS A 9 19.04 1.87 -9.92
C CYS A 9 18.99 1.07 -8.62
N PRO A 10 19.48 1.63 -7.50
CA PRO A 10 19.68 0.89 -6.27
C PRO A 10 18.33 0.46 -5.69
N GLU A 11 18.24 -0.82 -5.34
CA GLU A 11 17.10 -1.41 -4.65
C GLU A 11 16.97 -0.80 -3.25
N LEU A 12 15.74 -0.57 -2.79
CA LEU A 12 15.51 -0.21 -1.41
C LEU A 12 15.95 -1.39 -0.52
N PRO A 13 16.62 -1.15 0.61
CA PRO A 13 16.90 -2.21 1.57
C PRO A 13 15.59 -2.78 2.11
N ASP A 14 15.59 -4.05 2.52
CA ASP A 14 14.43 -4.66 3.16
C ASP A 14 13.93 -3.80 4.33
N PHE A 15 12.62 -3.53 4.37
CA PHE A 15 11.99 -2.71 5.40
C PHE A 15 10.72 -3.36 5.94
N GLN A 16 10.52 -3.25 7.25
CA GLN A 16 9.22 -3.56 7.88
C GLN A 16 8.30 -2.34 7.90
N SER A 17 8.87 -1.15 8.04
CA SER A 17 8.17 0.12 8.04
C SER A 17 9.07 1.19 7.43
N LEU A 18 8.53 1.98 6.50
CA LEU A 18 9.24 3.06 5.82
C LEU A 18 8.46 4.36 5.96
N VAL A 19 9.14 5.42 6.38
CA VAL A 19 8.58 6.78 6.40
C VAL A 19 9.34 7.62 5.40
N VAL A 20 8.65 8.09 4.37
CA VAL A 20 9.19 9.02 3.37
C VAL A 20 8.68 10.41 3.70
N LYS A 21 9.60 11.39 3.77
CA LYS A 21 9.28 12.79 4.02
C LYS A 21 9.95 13.67 2.96
N GLY A 22 9.23 14.69 2.51
CA GLY A 22 9.74 15.70 1.59
C GLY A 22 9.10 15.58 0.21
N LEU A 23 9.70 16.24 -0.77
CA LEU A 23 9.24 16.20 -2.16
C LEU A 23 9.60 14.85 -2.76
N TYR A 24 8.58 14.14 -3.25
CA TYR A 24 8.74 12.92 -4.03
C TYR A 24 7.90 13.00 -5.30
N ASP A 25 8.30 12.26 -6.33
CA ASP A 25 7.59 12.24 -7.60
C ASP A 25 6.18 11.66 -7.39
N ALA A 26 5.14 12.21 -8.02
CA ALA A 26 3.76 11.74 -7.86
C ALA A 26 3.57 10.26 -8.22
N SER A 27 4.41 9.70 -9.10
CA SER A 27 4.43 8.28 -9.47
C SER A 27 5.18 7.39 -8.47
N ALA A 28 5.91 7.96 -7.50
CA ALA A 28 6.73 7.20 -6.56
C ALA A 28 5.93 6.14 -5.76
N PRO A 29 4.72 6.42 -5.24
CA PRO A 29 3.89 5.39 -4.62
C PRO A 29 3.54 4.25 -5.58
N VAL A 30 3.24 4.56 -6.85
CA VAL A 30 2.92 3.55 -7.87
C VAL A 30 4.13 2.65 -8.13
N HIS A 31 5.30 3.24 -8.35
CA HIS A 31 6.53 2.48 -8.57
C HIS A 31 6.91 1.60 -7.37
N LEU A 32 6.71 2.09 -6.15
CA LEU A 32 6.95 1.32 -4.92
C LEU A 32 6.07 0.05 -4.88
N LEU A 33 4.77 0.22 -5.13
CA LEU A 33 3.79 -0.89 -5.12
C LEU A 33 4.11 -1.93 -6.21
N LEU A 34 4.39 -1.47 -7.43
CA LEU A 34 4.73 -2.36 -8.55
C LEU A 34 6.04 -3.11 -8.31
N SER A 35 7.04 -2.45 -7.73
CA SER A 35 8.33 -3.07 -7.42
C SER A 35 8.18 -4.17 -6.38
N HIS A 36 7.43 -3.89 -5.31
CA HIS A 36 7.16 -4.86 -4.23
C HIS A 36 6.44 -6.11 -4.74
N ILE A 37 5.35 -5.95 -5.50
CA ILE A 37 4.61 -7.10 -6.05
C ILE A 37 5.43 -7.87 -7.09
N THR A 38 6.32 -7.19 -7.82
CA THR A 38 7.20 -7.87 -8.78
C THR A 38 8.18 -8.81 -8.06
N GLN A 39 8.65 -8.43 -6.86
CA GLN A 39 9.50 -9.29 -6.02
C GLN A 39 8.69 -10.36 -5.27
N HIS A 40 7.41 -10.09 -4.98
CA HIS A 40 6.51 -10.98 -4.27
C HIS A 40 5.24 -11.27 -5.09
N PRO A 41 5.27 -12.20 -6.05
CA PRO A 41 4.15 -12.42 -6.96
C PRO A 41 2.83 -12.71 -6.25
N ASP A 42 2.81 -13.48 -5.16
CA ASP A 42 1.57 -13.84 -4.48
C ASP A 42 1.03 -12.73 -3.55
N ALA A 43 1.75 -11.62 -3.45
CA ALA A 43 1.40 -10.52 -2.56
C ALA A 43 0.31 -9.61 -3.14
N THR A 44 -0.54 -9.13 -2.24
CA THR A 44 -1.43 -7.99 -2.48
C THR A 44 -0.93 -6.78 -1.68
N VAL A 45 -1.24 -5.58 -2.16
CA VAL A 45 -0.83 -4.32 -1.54
C VAL A 45 -1.98 -3.33 -1.51
N ILE A 46 -2.06 -2.53 -0.45
CA ILE A 46 -3.10 -1.51 -0.29
C ILE A 46 -2.47 -0.12 -0.26
N LEU A 47 -3.02 0.79 -1.06
CA LEU A 47 -2.71 2.22 -1.04
C LEU A 47 -3.91 3.01 -0.51
N LEU A 48 -3.68 3.80 0.54
CA LEU A 48 -4.65 4.76 1.06
C LEU A 48 -4.20 6.17 0.66
N THR A 49 -5.03 6.89 -0.09
CA THR A 49 -4.74 8.26 -0.56
C THR A 49 -5.97 9.16 -0.41
N PRO A 50 -5.84 10.42 0.01
CA PRO A 50 -6.97 11.28 0.38
C PRO A 50 -7.92 11.63 -0.76
N SER A 51 -7.40 11.83 -1.98
CA SER A 51 -8.20 12.27 -3.11
C SER A 51 -7.80 11.54 -4.38
N ARG A 52 -8.80 10.91 -5.03
CA ARG A 52 -8.62 10.26 -6.33
C ARG A 52 -8.30 11.26 -7.43
N GLU A 53 -9.00 12.39 -7.40
CA GLU A 53 -8.87 13.44 -8.42
C GLU A 53 -7.48 14.05 -8.37
N GLN A 54 -7.07 14.51 -7.19
CA GLN A 54 -5.74 15.10 -7.00
C GLN A 54 -4.63 14.10 -7.34
N PHE A 55 -4.73 12.86 -6.88
CA PHE A 55 -3.74 11.84 -7.18
C PHE A 55 -3.64 11.56 -8.69
N LYS A 56 -4.78 11.45 -9.37
CA LYS A 56 -4.83 11.26 -10.82
C LYS A 56 -4.25 12.47 -11.56
N GLU A 57 -4.64 13.67 -11.17
CA GLU A 57 -4.16 14.91 -11.79
C GLU A 57 -2.64 15.03 -11.67
N SER A 58 -2.07 14.78 -10.48
CA SER A 58 -0.63 14.80 -10.28
C SER A 58 0.10 13.73 -11.11
N LEU A 59 -0.49 12.55 -11.30
CA LEU A 59 0.08 11.52 -12.18
C LEU A 59 0.05 11.93 -13.66
N VAL A 60 -1.05 12.54 -14.10
CA VAL A 60 -1.21 13.03 -15.48
C VAL A 60 -0.26 14.20 -15.75
N GLU A 61 -0.14 15.13 -14.81
CA GLU A 61 0.75 16.29 -14.90
C GLU A 61 2.21 15.88 -14.94
N LEU A 62 2.61 14.91 -14.10
CA LEU A 62 3.97 14.37 -14.11
C LEU A 62 4.32 13.69 -15.45
N ASN A 63 3.32 13.10 -16.11
CA ASN A 63 3.45 12.36 -17.37
C ASN A 63 4.64 11.39 -17.36
N ASP A 64 4.62 10.47 -16.40
CA ASP A 64 5.72 9.51 -16.20
C ASP A 64 5.90 8.62 -17.44
N GLU A 65 7.03 8.80 -18.12
CA GLU A 65 7.39 8.06 -19.34
C GLU A 65 7.38 6.54 -19.14
N TRP A 66 7.84 6.07 -17.98
CA TRP A 66 7.88 4.63 -17.71
C TRP A 66 6.47 4.07 -17.61
N ILE A 67 5.56 4.74 -16.90
CA ILE A 67 4.17 4.31 -16.80
C ILE A 67 3.51 4.32 -18.18
N SER A 68 3.73 5.38 -18.97
CA SER A 68 3.19 5.50 -20.32
C SER A 68 3.66 4.38 -21.26
N GLN A 69 4.94 3.98 -21.18
CA GLN A 69 5.49 2.90 -22.00
C GLN A 69 5.12 1.51 -21.49
N ASN A 70 5.03 1.32 -20.17
CA ASN A 70 4.95 0.00 -19.55
C ASN A 70 3.55 -0.42 -19.10
N SER A 71 2.61 0.52 -18.93
CA SER A 71 1.25 0.23 -18.43
C SER A 71 0.43 -0.72 -19.31
N GLY A 72 0.71 -0.78 -20.62
CA GLY A 72 0.04 -1.69 -21.56
C GLY A 72 0.62 -3.11 -21.61
N HIS A 73 1.74 -3.37 -20.92
CA HIS A 73 2.35 -4.68 -20.90
C HIS A 73 1.60 -5.61 -19.94
N GLY A 74 1.19 -6.78 -20.41
CA GLY A 74 0.42 -7.75 -19.61
C GLY A 74 1.07 -8.09 -18.25
N ARG A 75 2.41 -8.13 -18.19
CA ARG A 75 3.15 -8.32 -16.93
C ARG A 75 2.89 -7.20 -15.92
N VAL A 76 2.93 -5.95 -16.36
CA VAL A 76 2.68 -4.78 -15.50
C VAL A 76 1.20 -4.70 -15.14
N CYS A 77 0.29 -4.99 -16.08
CA CYS A 77 -1.14 -5.07 -15.77
C CYS A 77 -1.45 -6.13 -14.71
N ALA A 78 -0.85 -7.32 -14.81
CA ALA A 78 -1.04 -8.40 -13.86
C ALA A 78 -0.54 -8.03 -12.45
N VAL A 79 0.58 -7.32 -12.37
CA VAL A 79 1.11 -6.76 -11.12
C VAL A 79 0.16 -5.68 -10.58
N ALA A 80 -0.28 -4.75 -11.42
CA ALA A 80 -1.18 -3.67 -11.03
C ALA A 80 -2.55 -4.17 -10.54
N GLN A 81 -3.05 -5.29 -11.07
CA GLN A 81 -4.30 -5.92 -10.63
C GLN A 81 -4.28 -6.39 -9.17
N ARG A 82 -3.09 -6.56 -8.57
CA ARG A 82 -2.90 -6.96 -7.16
C ARG A 82 -2.76 -5.77 -6.21
N THR A 83 -2.93 -4.56 -6.73
CA THR A 83 -2.93 -3.31 -5.96
C THR A 83 -4.36 -2.84 -5.75
N GLU A 84 -4.74 -2.64 -4.50
CA GLU A 84 -6.01 -2.00 -4.14
C GLU A 84 -5.77 -0.56 -3.70
N ILE A 85 -6.55 0.38 -4.24
CA ILE A 85 -6.43 1.80 -3.88
C ILE A 85 -7.75 2.26 -3.29
N PHE A 86 -7.70 2.74 -2.05
CA PHE A 86 -8.84 3.36 -1.37
C PHE A 86 -8.64 4.87 -1.24
N TYR A 87 -9.76 5.60 -1.35
CA TYR A 87 -9.79 7.05 -1.38
C TYR A 87 -10.63 7.64 -0.24
N PRO A 88 -10.22 7.49 1.04
CA PRO A 88 -11.02 8.02 2.15
C PRO A 88 -11.05 9.57 2.10
N PRO A 89 -12.22 10.21 1.94
CA PRO A 89 -12.27 11.66 1.74
C PRO A 89 -12.06 12.47 3.02
N THR A 90 -12.25 11.87 4.20
CA THR A 90 -12.05 12.54 5.49
C THR A 90 -11.29 11.67 6.48
N LEU A 91 -10.76 12.28 7.54
CA LEU A 91 -10.07 11.58 8.64
C LEU A 91 -10.94 10.50 9.28
N ALA A 92 -12.25 10.76 9.43
CA ALA A 92 -13.20 9.78 9.96
C ALA A 92 -13.33 8.55 9.04
N HIS A 93 -13.39 8.76 7.72
CA HIS A 93 -13.42 7.66 6.75
C HIS A 93 -12.12 6.85 6.78
N LEU A 94 -10.97 7.51 6.90
CA LEU A 94 -9.69 6.83 7.02
C LEU A 94 -9.65 5.94 8.28
N ARG A 95 -10.04 6.48 9.43
CA ARG A 95 -10.10 5.72 10.70
C ARG A 95 -11.06 4.53 10.61
N LEU A 96 -12.25 4.75 10.05
CA LEU A 96 -13.23 3.70 9.84
C LEU A 96 -12.66 2.60 8.94
N LEU A 97 -12.01 2.98 7.83
CA LEU A 97 -11.39 2.04 6.92
C LEU A 97 -10.29 1.23 7.61
N LEU A 98 -9.38 1.88 8.34
CA LEU A 98 -8.35 1.19 9.13
C LEU A 98 -8.95 0.22 10.16
N SER A 99 -10.11 0.54 10.75
CA SER A 99 -10.82 -0.38 11.65
C SER A 99 -11.62 -1.48 10.96
N MET A 100 -11.83 -1.40 9.65
CA MET A 100 -12.56 -2.42 8.88
C MET A 100 -11.61 -3.39 8.18
N LEU A 101 -10.39 -2.96 7.87
CA LEU A 101 -9.35 -3.83 7.34
C LEU A 101 -8.99 -4.85 8.42
N HIS A 102 -9.40 -6.09 8.25
CA HIS A 102 -9.02 -7.22 9.10
C HIS A 102 -8.78 -8.44 8.22
N GLU A 103 -7.81 -9.27 8.62
CA GLU A 103 -7.52 -10.54 7.94
C GLU A 103 -8.67 -11.53 8.17
N TYR A 104 -8.98 -12.31 7.14
CA TYR A 104 -9.97 -13.38 7.21
C TYR A 104 -9.49 -14.50 8.14
N HIS A 105 -10.00 -14.55 9.38
CA HIS A 105 -9.75 -15.63 10.34
C HIS A 105 -10.90 -16.65 10.41
N GLY A 106 -11.45 -17.10 9.28
CA GLY A 106 -12.33 -18.28 9.21
C GLY A 106 -13.70 -18.19 9.92
N VAL A 107 -14.00 -17.12 10.65
CA VAL A 107 -15.31 -16.87 11.27
C VAL A 107 -16.11 -15.98 10.31
N VAL A 108 -17.38 -16.33 10.11
CA VAL A 108 -18.30 -15.73 9.14
C VAL A 108 -18.34 -14.19 9.28
N HIS A 109 -17.67 -13.49 8.37
CA HIS A 109 -17.73 -12.04 8.24
C HIS A 109 -18.20 -11.65 6.83
N HIS A 110 -18.85 -10.49 6.75
CA HIS A 110 -19.56 -10.00 5.58
C HIS A 110 -18.63 -9.86 4.35
N PRO A 111 -18.97 -10.41 3.17
CA PRO A 111 -18.06 -10.55 2.02
C PRO A 111 -17.58 -9.22 1.40
N LYS A 112 -18.14 -8.09 1.82
CA LYS A 112 -17.70 -6.75 1.38
C LYS A 112 -16.62 -6.11 2.26
N THR A 113 -16.32 -6.70 3.42
CA THR A 113 -15.36 -6.14 4.40
C THR A 113 -14.18 -7.06 4.69
N THR A 114 -14.18 -8.27 4.14
CA THR A 114 -13.13 -9.26 4.33
C THR A 114 -12.23 -9.32 3.10
N LEU A 115 -10.94 -9.04 3.29
CA LEU A 115 -9.92 -9.24 2.28
C LEU A 115 -9.75 -10.74 2.05
N ALA A 116 -9.63 -11.16 0.78
CA ALA A 116 -9.47 -12.57 0.41
C ALA A 116 -8.10 -13.13 0.86
N SER A 117 -7.11 -12.26 1.02
CA SER A 117 -5.76 -12.57 1.52
C SER A 117 -5.25 -11.37 2.32
N ALA A 118 -4.41 -11.63 3.32
CA ALA A 118 -3.72 -10.56 4.03
C ALA A 118 -2.80 -9.78 3.08
N PRO A 119 -2.89 -8.44 3.03
CA PRO A 119 -1.97 -7.63 2.26
C PRO A 119 -0.57 -7.73 2.84
N SER A 120 0.43 -7.72 1.96
CA SER A 120 1.83 -7.71 2.34
C SER A 120 2.36 -6.31 2.68
N MET A 121 1.68 -5.27 2.21
CA MET A 121 2.10 -3.87 2.36
C MET A 121 0.89 -2.94 2.42
N LEU A 122 0.97 -1.97 3.34
CA LEU A 122 0.04 -0.84 3.45
C LEU A 122 0.81 0.46 3.22
N VAL A 123 0.38 1.25 2.24
CA VAL A 123 0.95 2.56 1.94
C VAL A 123 -0.03 3.65 2.35
N LEU A 124 0.41 4.51 3.27
CA LEU A 124 -0.31 5.70 3.69
C LEU A 124 0.22 6.91 2.92
N HIS A 125 -0.51 7.37 1.91
CA HIS A 125 -0.10 8.46 1.03
C HIS A 125 -0.72 9.79 1.44
N GLU A 126 0.11 10.82 1.63
CA GLU A 126 -0.31 12.20 1.91
C GLU A 126 -1.29 12.37 3.09
N ILE A 127 -1.17 11.55 4.15
CA ILE A 127 -2.05 11.60 5.32
C ILE A 127 -2.02 12.95 6.06
N SER A 128 -0.96 13.73 5.89
CA SER A 128 -0.85 15.11 6.41
C SER A 128 -1.96 16.02 5.88
N SER A 129 -2.47 15.77 4.67
CA SER A 129 -3.53 16.58 4.06
C SER A 129 -4.82 16.64 4.90
N TYR A 130 -5.15 15.57 5.63
CA TYR A 130 -6.31 15.55 6.53
C TYR A 130 -6.20 16.51 7.71
N PHE A 131 -4.98 16.97 8.02
CA PHE A 131 -4.66 17.81 9.18
C PHE A 131 -4.39 19.27 8.79
N ASN A 132 -4.51 19.62 7.50
CA ASN A 132 -4.32 21.00 7.02
C ASN A 132 -5.52 21.91 7.31
N ALA A 133 -6.72 21.35 7.48
CA ALA A 133 -7.90 22.13 7.84
C ALA A 133 -7.85 22.52 9.32
N PRO A 134 -8.20 23.76 9.69
CA PRO A 134 -8.28 24.22 11.08
C PRO A 134 -9.52 23.64 11.78
N SER A 135 -9.62 22.31 11.82
CA SER A 135 -10.61 21.59 12.60
C SER A 135 -10.03 21.28 13.99
N SER A 136 -10.89 21.23 15.00
CA SER A 136 -10.51 20.85 16.38
C SER A 136 -9.88 19.44 16.44
N GLU A 137 -10.14 18.60 15.44
CA GLU A 137 -9.65 17.22 15.37
C GLU A 137 -8.22 17.10 14.81
N ALA A 138 -7.69 18.15 14.19
CA ALA A 138 -6.37 18.15 13.54
C ALA A 138 -5.23 18.32 14.57
N THR A 139 -5.11 17.37 15.50
CA THR A 139 -4.05 17.35 16.51
C THR A 139 -2.92 16.39 16.15
N VAL A 140 -1.71 16.64 16.68
CA VAL A 140 -0.59 15.69 16.57
C VAL A 140 -0.96 14.33 17.17
N ALA A 141 -1.73 14.32 18.26
CA ALA A 141 -2.24 13.09 18.86
C ALA A 141 -3.15 12.31 17.91
N ALA A 142 -4.04 13.01 17.18
CA ALA A 142 -4.90 12.40 16.17
C ALA A 142 -4.10 11.81 14.99
N TYR A 143 -3.02 12.49 14.56
CA TYR A 143 -2.11 12.00 13.53
C TYR A 143 -1.35 10.73 13.99
N LEU A 144 -0.77 10.76 15.18
CA LEU A 144 -0.09 9.60 15.76
C LEU A 144 -1.04 8.43 16.00
N SER A 145 -2.29 8.70 16.36
CA SER A 145 -3.32 7.67 16.50
C SER A 145 -3.58 6.94 15.18
N VAL A 146 -3.65 7.65 14.04
CA VAL A 146 -3.82 7.02 12.72
C VAL A 146 -2.63 6.14 12.38
N ILE A 147 -1.40 6.65 12.56
CA ILE A 147 -0.18 5.87 12.32
C ILE A 147 -0.14 4.63 13.21
N SER A 148 -0.46 4.78 14.49
CA SER A 148 -0.47 3.68 15.45
C SER A 148 -1.51 2.62 15.08
N SER A 149 -2.72 3.03 14.67
CA SER A 149 -3.73 2.11 14.15
C SER A 149 -3.26 1.35 12.91
N ALA A 150 -2.60 2.04 11.98
CA ALA A 150 -2.06 1.40 10.77
C ALA A 150 -0.93 0.41 11.08
N LEU A 151 -0.01 0.75 12.00
CA LEU A 151 1.04 -0.16 12.44
C LEU A 151 0.50 -1.37 13.21
N ALA A 152 -0.49 -1.15 14.08
CA ALA A 152 -1.17 -2.24 14.78
C ALA A 152 -1.87 -3.17 13.79
N LEU A 153 -2.53 -2.60 12.77
CA LEU A 153 -3.15 -3.36 11.69
C LEU A 153 -2.13 -4.20 10.91
N THR A 154 -1.03 -3.62 10.45
CA THR A 154 -0.01 -4.38 9.71
C THR A 154 0.66 -5.45 10.58
N SER A 155 0.77 -5.24 11.89
CA SER A 155 1.27 -6.26 12.82
C SER A 155 0.30 -7.43 13.02
N SER A 156 -1.00 -7.19 12.81
CA SER A 156 -2.03 -8.23 12.93
C SER A 156 -2.11 -9.14 11.70
N TRP A 157 -1.60 -8.68 10.56
CA TRP A 157 -1.54 -9.49 9.34
C TRP A 157 -0.51 -10.60 9.49
N SER A 158 -0.96 -11.83 9.29
CA SER A 158 -0.11 -13.00 9.36
C SER A 158 0.94 -12.95 8.24
N PRO A 159 2.23 -13.19 8.54
CA PRO A 159 3.26 -13.23 7.52
C PRO A 159 3.06 -14.48 6.63
N GLN A 160 2.46 -14.30 5.47
CA GLN A 160 2.26 -15.39 4.49
C GLN A 160 3.59 -16.00 4.00
N TRP A 161 4.70 -15.25 4.09
CA TRP A 161 6.04 -15.73 3.72
C TRP A 161 6.55 -16.87 4.62
N PHE A 162 5.96 -17.10 5.80
CA PHE A 162 6.32 -18.23 6.66
C PHE A 162 5.70 -19.57 6.21
N GLN A 163 4.60 -19.56 5.45
CA GLN A 163 3.94 -20.80 5.04
C GLN A 163 4.60 -21.45 3.82
N SER A 164 5.11 -20.66 2.86
CA SER A 164 5.78 -21.20 1.67
C SER A 164 7.06 -21.98 2.00
N TRP A 165 7.82 -21.52 3.00
CA TRP A 165 9.05 -22.20 3.42
C TRP A 165 8.79 -23.58 4.04
N TRP A 166 7.76 -23.69 4.88
CA TRP A 166 7.40 -24.94 5.56
C TRP A 166 6.83 -26.01 4.62
N TYR A 167 6.13 -25.63 3.55
CA TYR A 167 5.65 -26.59 2.55
C TYR A 167 6.75 -27.02 1.57
N SER A 168 7.76 -26.17 1.32
CA SER A 168 8.88 -26.53 0.45
C SER A 168 9.86 -27.52 1.11
N THR A 169 10.07 -27.44 2.43
CA THR A 169 11.01 -28.36 3.13
C THR A 169 10.42 -29.73 3.48
N ARG A 170 9.10 -29.92 3.38
CA ARG A 170 8.46 -31.24 3.64
C ARG A 170 8.19 -32.08 2.39
N GLY A 171 8.46 -31.56 1.19
CA GLY A 171 8.30 -32.29 -0.08
C GLY A 171 9.50 -33.13 -0.51
N LEU A 172 10.57 -33.20 0.30
CA LEU A 172 11.85 -33.84 -0.07
C LEU A 172 12.23 -35.03 0.82
N LEU A 173 11.25 -35.61 1.52
CA LEU A 173 11.38 -36.85 2.29
C LEU A 173 10.17 -37.76 2.07
N ILE A 174 10.03 -38.31 0.85
CA ILE A 174 9.52 -39.67 0.59
C ILE A 174 10.32 -40.24 -0.57
#